data_AF-A0A9E5ERE2-F1
#
_entry.id   AF-A0A9E5ERE2-F1
#
_cell.length_a   1.000
_cell.length_b   1.000
_cell.length_c   1.000
_cell.angle_alpha   90.00
_cell.angle_beta   90.00
_cell.angle_gamma   90.00
#
_symmetry.space_group_name_H-M   'P 1'
#
loop_
_entity.id
_entity.type
_entity.pdbx_description
1 polymer ?
#
loop_
_entity_poly.entity_id
_entity_poly.type
_entity_poly.pdbx_seq_one_letter_code
_entity_poly.pdbx_strand_id
1 'polypeptide(L)'
;MNHSLGTRTFGLIAGIVVSGLLASLCQVDAIAAQGDEKPQIKQEHAHEQLVTHDDGEWTTLYETFDEARSEQAHSDQRLTNIPVSTVTGELRALVVNVSTPTRTALARDKIVTPYQQAATRVNLMSRGFTTVTVDFFGRDVQVPDVSNICTEYPTISSAAAEIVAKEVSLALYRSIDYVIPQLSTDQCDWAGRGEIGGRVSWNFGSGGEGPSYGTIVHEWGHQYSLEHLSAIRCAANGQDVVLVDRAGRGAGQCATSEYGGAFSVMGPSWANNSVAITFGERSQLGWLRTGEERRVHEGSFTLGYDGPLSLLWLQNAEGDVFQIEFVKSFTGGNTWGFTDPFSGKWLWLRDTPVFTRPGVMVKYLSSYRAVSSAPAGYYAKGFVLDATPETLMSTDAAFRAGQTFTDPTGSLVVEVVSVGENSADVKVRGVPLDSEEVLAHLASGHQVEKLALEWGARVAALVDKDLSLRRLKFSDAIREANDELVEDPLARADADFLILCEILAGLQADLIKAFGGIAE
;
A
#
# COMPACT_ATOMS: atom_id res chain seq x y z
N MET A 1 -28.63 35.91 -25.07
CA MET A 1 -27.74 37.02 -25.47
C MET A 1 -26.42 36.40 -25.90
N ASN A 2 -26.09 36.52 -27.17
CA ASN A 2 -24.84 36.04 -27.76
C ASN A 2 -23.66 36.85 -27.20
N HIS A 3 -22.62 36.18 -26.72
CA HIS A 3 -21.28 36.75 -26.69
C HIS A 3 -20.30 35.77 -27.34
N SER A 4 -19.79 36.19 -28.51
CA SER A 4 -18.69 35.53 -29.21
C SER A 4 -17.39 35.74 -28.45
N LEU A 5 -16.68 34.65 -28.15
CA LEU A 5 -15.27 34.68 -27.79
C LEU A 5 -14.45 34.36 -29.04
N GLY A 6 -13.51 35.26 -29.32
CA GLY A 6 -12.82 35.40 -30.59
C GLY A 6 -11.88 34.24 -30.92
N THR A 7 -11.90 33.91 -32.21
CA THR A 7 -10.90 33.15 -32.95
C THR A 7 -9.51 33.77 -32.74
N ARG A 8 -8.62 33.06 -32.03
CA ARG A 8 -7.17 33.24 -32.15
C ARG A 8 -6.58 32.01 -32.81
N THR A 9 -5.90 32.27 -33.90
CA THR A 9 -5.30 31.37 -34.88
C THR A 9 -4.30 30.42 -34.21
N PHE A 10 -4.62 29.12 -34.15
CA PHE A 10 -3.63 28.07 -33.94
C PHE A 10 -3.11 27.63 -35.32
N GLY A 11 -1.88 28.01 -35.65
CA GLY A 11 -1.15 27.38 -36.74
C GLY A 11 -0.60 26.05 -36.26
N LEU A 12 -1.09 24.93 -36.81
CA LEU A 12 -0.54 23.60 -36.58
C LEU A 12 0.11 23.11 -37.89
N ILE A 13 1.41 22.86 -37.85
CA ILE A 13 2.15 22.20 -38.93
C ILE A 13 2.32 20.72 -38.56
N ALA A 14 1.70 19.88 -39.39
CA ALA A 14 1.99 18.49 -39.75
C ALA A 14 2.11 17.39 -38.68
N GLY A 15 1.29 16.36 -38.89
CA GLY A 15 1.41 15.02 -38.29
C GLY A 15 0.39 14.04 -38.86
N ILE A 16 0.29 13.94 -40.20
CA ILE A 16 -0.55 12.97 -40.91
C ILE A 16 -0.01 11.56 -40.64
N VAL A 17 -0.61 10.78 -39.73
CA VAL A 17 -0.51 9.30 -39.74
C VAL A 17 -1.78 8.57 -39.22
N VAL A 18 -2.67 9.19 -38.44
CA VAL A 18 -3.75 8.43 -37.75
C VAL A 18 -4.99 8.15 -38.63
N SER A 19 -5.22 8.90 -39.71
CA SER A 19 -6.41 8.71 -40.56
C SER A 19 -6.36 7.45 -41.44
N GLY A 20 -5.18 6.90 -41.72
CA GLY A 20 -5.03 5.75 -42.62
C GLY A 20 -5.27 4.39 -41.96
N LEU A 21 -4.95 4.24 -40.67
CA LEU A 21 -4.94 2.92 -40.02
C LEU A 21 -6.33 2.43 -39.58
N LEU A 22 -7.21 3.33 -39.12
CA LEU A 22 -8.57 2.98 -38.68
C LEU A 22 -9.51 2.71 -39.86
N ALA A 23 -9.33 3.41 -40.99
CA ALA A 23 -10.06 3.13 -42.23
C ALA A 23 -9.58 1.81 -42.89
N SER A 24 -8.30 1.46 -42.71
CA SER A 24 -7.73 0.23 -43.28
C SER A 24 -8.05 -1.03 -42.50
N LEU A 25 -8.38 -0.97 -41.20
CA LEU A 25 -8.79 -2.17 -40.43
C LEU A 25 -10.15 -2.73 -40.89
N CYS A 26 -10.98 -1.91 -41.55
CA CYS A 26 -12.23 -2.34 -42.19
C CYS A 26 -12.05 -2.83 -43.65
N GLN A 27 -10.81 -2.86 -44.17
CA GLN A 27 -10.48 -3.44 -45.47
C GLN A 27 -9.25 -4.33 -45.35
N VAL A 28 -9.50 -5.64 -45.32
CA VAL A 28 -8.51 -6.71 -45.14
C VAL A 28 -7.43 -6.69 -46.24
N ASP A 29 -6.15 -6.67 -45.87
CA ASP A 29 -5.13 -7.56 -46.44
C ASP A 29 -3.82 -7.59 -45.61
N ALA A 30 -3.24 -8.78 -45.53
CA ALA A 30 -2.14 -9.19 -44.66
C ALA A 30 -0.74 -8.83 -45.21
N ILE A 31 0.29 -8.77 -44.33
CA ILE A 31 1.65 -9.35 -44.48
C ILE A 31 2.50 -9.08 -43.22
N ALA A 32 3.36 -10.04 -42.90
CA ALA A 32 4.17 -10.22 -41.68
C ALA A 32 5.59 -9.58 -41.70
N ALA A 33 6.21 -9.42 -40.51
CA ALA A 33 7.50 -10.04 -40.09
C ALA A 33 8.44 -9.16 -39.19
N GLN A 34 8.83 -9.76 -38.05
CA GLN A 34 10.16 -9.83 -37.36
C GLN A 34 11.02 -8.60 -36.96
N GLY A 35 11.64 -8.70 -35.76
CA GLY A 35 12.98 -8.15 -35.47
C GLY A 35 13.28 -7.82 -33.99
N ASP A 36 14.29 -8.48 -33.40
CA ASP A 36 14.81 -8.38 -32.02
C ASP A 36 15.57 -7.07 -31.66
N GLU A 37 15.68 -6.73 -30.36
CA GLU A 37 16.92 -6.76 -29.52
C GLU A 37 16.87 -5.79 -28.29
N LYS A 38 17.43 -6.25 -27.15
CA LYS A 38 17.63 -5.53 -25.86
C LYS A 38 19.01 -4.87 -25.77
N PRO A 39 19.20 -3.88 -24.88
CA PRO A 39 20.42 -3.86 -24.07
C PRO A 39 20.24 -3.56 -22.56
N GLN A 40 21.34 -3.78 -21.84
CA GLN A 40 21.53 -3.99 -20.40
C GLN A 40 21.68 -2.71 -19.55
N ILE A 41 21.40 -2.83 -18.24
CA ILE A 41 21.50 -1.79 -17.20
C ILE A 41 22.78 -2.00 -16.37
N LYS A 42 23.48 -0.90 -16.05
CA LYS A 42 24.62 -0.85 -15.11
C LYS A 42 24.14 -0.50 -13.69
N GLN A 43 24.66 -1.21 -12.69
CA GLN A 43 24.50 -0.98 -11.25
C GLN A 43 25.43 0.14 -10.75
N GLU A 44 24.94 0.99 -9.86
CA GLU A 44 25.75 1.83 -8.98
C GLU A 44 25.33 1.62 -7.52
N HIS A 45 26.36 1.53 -6.67
CA HIS A 45 26.33 1.32 -5.22
C HIS A 45 26.05 2.63 -4.49
N ALA A 46 25.29 2.60 -3.38
CA ALA A 46 25.22 3.69 -2.41
C ALA A 46 25.61 3.18 -1.02
N HIS A 47 26.49 3.94 -0.38
CA HIS A 47 27.15 3.68 0.90
C HIS A 47 26.22 3.91 2.10
N GLU A 48 26.23 2.99 3.05
CA GLU A 48 25.80 3.20 4.44
C GLU A 48 26.94 3.84 5.24
N GLN A 49 26.66 4.92 5.97
CA GLN A 49 27.52 5.42 7.04
C GLN A 49 26.75 5.41 8.36
N LEU A 50 27.28 4.61 9.28
CA LEU A 50 26.97 4.52 10.70
C LEU A 50 27.41 5.79 11.43
N VAL A 51 26.64 6.21 12.45
CA VAL A 51 27.12 7.07 13.53
C VAL A 51 26.65 6.46 14.85
N THR A 52 27.58 6.26 15.80
CA THR A 52 27.33 5.77 17.16
C THR A 52 27.64 6.84 18.21
N HIS A 53 26.78 6.88 19.24
CA HIS A 53 26.94 7.26 20.67
C HIS A 53 27.74 8.49 21.11
N ASP A 54 27.13 9.35 21.94
CA ASP A 54 27.24 9.31 23.41
C ASP A 54 26.20 10.26 24.05
N ASP A 55 25.96 10.11 25.36
CA ASP A 55 25.22 11.03 26.25
C ASP A 55 23.71 10.81 26.44
N GLY A 56 23.32 9.81 27.25
CA GLY A 56 22.22 9.84 28.25
C GLY A 56 20.89 10.61 28.04
N GLU A 57 20.53 11.01 26.82
CA GLU A 57 19.30 11.71 26.47
C GLU A 57 18.29 10.73 25.84
N TRP A 58 17.03 11.02 26.12
CA TRP A 58 15.86 10.31 25.60
C TRP A 58 15.98 10.05 24.09
N THR A 59 15.86 8.78 23.70
CA THR A 59 15.85 8.35 22.31
C THR A 59 14.71 9.04 21.55
N THR A 60 15.07 9.70 20.45
CA THR A 60 14.12 10.38 19.57
C THR A 60 13.28 9.32 18.86
N LEU A 61 12.02 9.16 19.26
CA LEU A 61 11.02 8.31 18.58
C LEU A 61 10.41 8.98 17.32
N TYR A 62 10.94 10.15 16.95
CA TYR A 62 10.40 11.01 15.92
C TYR A 62 11.45 11.22 14.84
N GLU A 63 11.17 10.73 13.64
CA GLU A 63 11.88 11.17 12.45
C GLU A 63 11.16 12.41 11.91
N THR A 64 11.92 13.48 11.68
CA THR A 64 11.47 14.56 10.79
C THR A 64 11.12 13.96 9.44
N PHE A 65 9.97 14.34 8.88
CA PHE A 65 9.57 13.85 7.56
C PHE A 65 10.65 14.20 6.52
N ASP A 66 11.37 13.19 6.03
CA ASP A 66 12.44 13.35 5.04
C ASP A 66 11.88 13.19 3.62
N GLU A 67 11.70 14.32 2.93
CA GLU A 67 11.24 14.36 1.53
C GLU A 67 12.20 13.68 0.56
N ALA A 68 13.51 13.61 0.84
CA ALA A 68 14.50 13.11 -0.13
C ALA A 68 14.31 11.62 -0.45
N ARG A 69 13.73 10.84 0.46
CA ARG A 69 13.32 9.44 0.21
C ARG A 69 11.98 9.31 -0.53
N SER A 70 11.12 10.31 -0.44
CA SER A 70 9.82 10.37 -1.12
C SER A 70 9.99 10.73 -2.60
N GLU A 71 10.84 11.69 -2.95
CA GLU A 71 11.05 12.17 -4.34
C GLU A 71 11.44 11.05 -5.34
N GLN A 72 12.17 10.01 -4.90
CA GLN A 72 12.53 8.88 -5.77
C GLN A 72 11.35 7.94 -6.11
N ALA A 73 10.28 7.93 -5.33
CA ALA A 73 9.11 7.08 -5.57
C ALA A 73 8.09 7.70 -6.53
N HIS A 74 8.16 9.02 -6.75
CA HIS A 74 7.05 9.80 -7.33
C HIS A 74 7.18 10.14 -8.81
N SER A 75 8.29 9.79 -9.48
CA SER A 75 8.50 10.28 -10.85
C SER A 75 7.83 9.50 -11.98
N ASP A 76 7.32 8.26 -11.81
CA ASP A 76 6.50 7.65 -12.88
C ASP A 76 5.75 6.32 -12.59
N GLN A 77 5.77 5.77 -11.38
CA GLN A 77 5.13 4.46 -11.14
C GLN A 77 3.71 4.59 -10.58
N ARG A 78 2.73 4.88 -11.45
CA ARG A 78 1.40 4.30 -11.20
C ARG A 78 1.61 2.79 -11.06
N LEU A 79 1.07 2.15 -10.02
CA LEU A 79 1.09 0.68 -9.83
C LEU A 79 0.40 -0.03 -11.00
N THR A 80 1.06 -0.03 -12.14
CA THR A 80 0.68 -0.65 -13.39
C THR A 80 1.68 -1.78 -13.56
N ASN A 81 1.18 -3.00 -13.69
CA ASN A 81 1.99 -4.22 -13.71
C ASN A 81 2.72 -4.51 -12.38
N ILE A 82 2.00 -4.50 -11.26
CA ILE A 82 2.53 -5.05 -10.00
C ILE A 82 2.83 -6.55 -10.21
N PRO A 83 4.05 -7.02 -9.92
CA PRO A 83 4.35 -8.45 -9.89
C PRO A 83 3.36 -9.20 -9.00
N VAL A 84 3.02 -10.44 -9.37
CA VAL A 84 2.17 -11.29 -8.53
C VAL A 84 2.87 -11.53 -7.20
N SER A 85 2.14 -11.29 -6.10
CA SER A 85 2.61 -11.57 -4.75
C SER A 85 2.97 -13.05 -4.60
N THR A 86 4.19 -13.30 -4.12
CA THR A 86 4.68 -14.64 -3.78
C THR A 86 4.42 -15.01 -2.32
N VAL A 87 3.65 -14.20 -1.60
CA VAL A 87 3.27 -14.44 -0.19
C VAL A 87 1.84 -14.96 -0.05
N THR A 88 1.37 -15.67 -1.09
CA THR A 88 0.12 -16.41 -1.15
C THR A 88 0.37 -17.92 -1.29
N GLY A 89 -0.62 -18.75 -0.98
CA GLY A 89 -0.51 -20.20 -0.99
C GLY A 89 0.21 -20.76 0.24
N GLU A 90 0.87 -21.90 0.07
CA GLU A 90 1.63 -22.53 1.15
C GLU A 90 3.05 -21.95 1.23
N LEU A 91 3.32 -21.25 2.33
CA LEU A 91 4.65 -20.79 2.71
C LEU A 91 5.26 -21.75 3.71
N ARG A 92 6.60 -21.79 3.76
CA ARG A 92 7.35 -22.55 4.74
C ARG A 92 8.24 -21.65 5.58
N ALA A 93 8.20 -21.83 6.89
CA ALA A 93 9.09 -21.17 7.84
C ALA A 93 10.00 -22.22 8.50
N LEU A 94 11.31 -21.95 8.56
CA LEU A 94 12.27 -22.75 9.32
C LEU A 94 12.61 -22.02 10.61
N VAL A 95 12.41 -22.68 11.74
CA VAL A 95 12.75 -22.13 13.06
C VAL A 95 14.03 -22.79 13.58
N VAL A 96 15.03 -21.95 13.85
CA VAL A 96 16.34 -22.37 14.36
C VAL A 96 16.48 -21.90 15.80
N ASN A 97 16.45 -22.85 16.74
CA ASN A 97 16.69 -22.57 18.16
C ASN A 97 18.20 -22.44 18.41
N VAL A 98 18.66 -21.23 18.73
CA VAL A 98 20.08 -20.93 18.88
C VAL A 98 20.52 -21.05 20.33
N SER A 99 21.72 -21.55 20.55
CA SER A 99 22.45 -21.43 21.82
C SER A 99 23.85 -20.89 21.58
N THR A 100 24.47 -20.42 22.65
CA THR A 100 25.91 -20.10 22.69
C THR A 100 26.52 -20.77 23.93
N PRO A 101 27.86 -20.84 24.08
CA PRO A 101 28.46 -21.35 25.31
C PRO A 101 27.97 -20.64 26.58
N THR A 102 27.63 -19.36 26.50
CA THR A 102 27.07 -18.58 27.63
C THR A 102 25.54 -18.55 27.70
N ARG A 103 24.84 -18.95 26.64
CA ARG A 103 23.38 -18.85 26.54
C ARG A 103 22.76 -20.20 26.24
N THR A 104 22.01 -20.73 27.21
CA THR A 104 21.27 -21.99 27.04
C THR A 104 20.09 -21.78 26.09
N ALA A 105 19.89 -22.71 25.14
CA ALA A 105 18.76 -22.68 24.23
C ALA A 105 17.43 -22.67 25.00
N LEU A 106 16.40 -22.04 24.44
CA LEU A 106 15.07 -22.08 25.05
C LEU A 106 14.49 -23.49 24.94
N ALA A 107 13.63 -23.86 25.89
CA ALA A 107 12.92 -25.12 25.84
C ALA A 107 12.04 -25.20 24.58
N ARG A 108 12.03 -26.36 23.91
CA ARG A 108 11.36 -26.53 22.62
C ARG A 108 9.87 -26.18 22.67
N ASP A 109 9.15 -26.55 23.72
CA ASP A 109 7.72 -26.27 23.87
C ASP A 109 7.40 -24.76 23.92
N LYS A 110 8.33 -23.97 24.46
CA LYS A 110 8.26 -22.50 24.53
C LYS A 110 8.46 -21.84 23.18
N ILE A 111 9.03 -22.54 22.21
CA ILE A 111 9.19 -22.08 20.83
C ILE A 111 8.08 -22.64 19.94
N VAL A 112 7.79 -23.94 20.03
CA VAL A 112 6.84 -24.60 19.14
C VAL A 112 5.44 -23.96 19.23
N THR A 113 4.97 -23.70 20.45
CA THR A 113 3.61 -23.19 20.65
C THR A 113 3.39 -21.79 20.05
N PRO A 114 4.23 -20.77 20.31
CA PRO A 114 4.07 -19.45 19.69
C PRO A 114 4.16 -19.45 18.16
N TYR A 115 5.04 -20.27 17.55
CA TYR A 115 5.14 -20.32 16.09
C TYR A 115 3.93 -20.99 15.44
N GLN A 116 3.37 -22.03 16.06
CA GLN A 116 2.11 -22.64 15.60
C GLN A 116 0.94 -21.65 15.72
N GLN A 117 0.91 -20.86 16.79
CA GLN A 117 -0.05 -19.76 16.94
C GLN A 117 0.15 -18.71 15.85
N ALA A 118 1.39 -18.27 15.57
CA ALA A 118 1.70 -17.31 14.51
C ALA A 118 1.23 -17.79 13.14
N ALA A 119 1.49 -19.06 12.79
CA ALA A 119 0.99 -19.66 11.55
C ALA A 119 -0.54 -19.65 11.47
N THR A 120 -1.22 -19.97 12.57
CA THR A 120 -2.68 -19.89 12.68
C THR A 120 -3.17 -18.45 12.48
N ARG A 121 -2.48 -17.46 13.04
CA ARG A 121 -2.82 -16.04 12.89
C ARG A 121 -2.65 -15.56 11.46
N VAL A 122 -1.56 -15.90 10.77
CA VAL A 122 -1.37 -15.57 9.35
C VAL A 122 -2.50 -16.14 8.50
N ASN A 123 -2.92 -17.39 8.75
CA ASN A 123 -4.02 -17.98 8.01
C ASN A 123 -5.36 -17.25 8.23
N LEU A 124 -5.65 -16.85 9.47
CA LEU A 124 -6.85 -16.07 9.80
C LEU A 124 -6.82 -14.67 9.18
N MET A 125 -5.71 -13.95 9.32
CA MET A 125 -5.55 -12.59 8.78
C MET A 125 -5.60 -12.55 7.26
N SER A 126 -5.04 -13.57 6.61
CA SER A 126 -5.11 -13.76 5.16
C SER A 126 -6.42 -14.40 4.71
N ARG A 127 -7.36 -14.76 5.61
CA ARG A 127 -8.63 -15.42 5.26
C ARG A 127 -8.45 -16.66 4.36
N GLY A 128 -7.36 -17.40 4.58
CA GLY A 128 -7.02 -18.59 3.81
C GLY A 128 -6.21 -18.35 2.53
N PHE A 129 -5.89 -17.10 2.17
CA PHE A 129 -4.99 -16.83 1.04
C PHE A 129 -3.58 -17.38 1.28
N THR A 130 -3.17 -17.53 2.54
CA THR A 130 -1.84 -18.01 2.93
C THR A 130 -1.92 -19.00 4.09
N THR A 131 -1.13 -20.05 4.01
CA THR A 131 -0.82 -20.95 5.14
C THR A 131 0.68 -20.94 5.37
N VAL A 132 1.11 -21.08 6.63
CA VAL A 132 2.53 -21.21 6.96
C VAL A 132 2.76 -22.56 7.60
N THR A 133 3.50 -23.43 6.91
CA THR A 133 4.02 -24.68 7.47
C THR A 133 5.31 -24.36 8.22
N VAL A 134 5.32 -24.59 9.53
CA VAL A 134 6.48 -24.32 10.39
C VAL A 134 7.27 -25.59 10.62
N ASP A 135 8.51 -25.61 10.13
CA ASP A 135 9.48 -26.66 10.43
C ASP A 135 10.43 -26.18 11.52
N PHE A 136 10.71 -27.06 12.48
CA PHE A 136 11.70 -26.79 13.52
C PHE A 136 12.97 -27.55 13.21
N PHE A 137 14.12 -26.87 13.27
CA PHE A 137 15.39 -27.56 13.13
C PHE A 137 15.54 -28.62 14.26
N GLY A 138 15.95 -29.82 13.87
CA GLY A 138 15.79 -31.03 14.70
C GLY A 138 16.57 -31.03 16.01
N ARG A 139 17.54 -30.12 16.16
CA ARG A 139 18.39 -29.94 17.34
C ARG A 139 18.65 -28.45 17.56
N ASP A 140 19.15 -28.11 18.74
CA ASP A 140 19.57 -26.73 19.00
C ASP A 140 20.89 -26.46 18.27
N VAL A 141 21.08 -25.23 17.81
CA VAL A 141 22.25 -24.81 17.03
C VAL A 141 23.14 -23.96 17.91
N GLN A 142 24.22 -24.58 18.40
CA GLN A 142 25.23 -23.87 19.17
C GLN A 142 26.17 -23.11 18.23
N VAL A 143 26.27 -21.80 18.43
CA VAL A 143 27.18 -20.90 17.70
C VAL A 143 28.15 -20.23 18.68
N PRO A 144 29.24 -19.57 18.21
CA PRO A 144 30.13 -18.82 19.08
C PRO A 144 29.40 -17.73 19.88
N ASP A 145 29.96 -17.38 21.04
CA ASP A 145 29.45 -16.24 21.81
C ASP A 145 29.65 -14.93 21.06
N VAL A 146 28.71 -14.00 21.27
CA VAL A 146 28.83 -12.59 20.90
C VAL A 146 28.78 -11.73 22.16
N SER A 147 29.33 -10.52 22.06
CA SER A 147 29.38 -9.58 23.19
C SER A 147 28.00 -8.98 23.49
N ASN A 148 27.22 -8.67 22.45
CA ASN A 148 25.87 -8.15 22.59
C ASN A 148 24.94 -8.67 21.48
N ILE A 149 23.90 -9.43 21.84
CA ILE A 149 22.97 -9.98 20.85
C ILE A 149 22.12 -8.91 20.16
N CYS A 150 21.92 -7.74 20.77
CA CYS A 150 21.09 -6.67 20.21
C CYS A 150 21.77 -5.97 19.01
N THR A 151 23.08 -6.12 18.86
CA THR A 151 23.87 -5.55 17.76
C THR A 151 24.52 -6.61 16.88
N GLU A 152 24.86 -7.77 17.44
CA GLU A 152 25.58 -8.85 16.75
C GLU A 152 24.69 -10.04 16.33
N TYR A 153 23.37 -9.89 16.38
CA TYR A 153 22.43 -10.89 15.86
C TYR A 153 22.71 -11.35 14.40
N PRO A 154 23.24 -10.52 13.46
CA PRO A 154 23.58 -11.01 12.12
C PRO A 154 24.74 -12.01 12.14
N THR A 155 25.71 -11.82 13.03
CA THR A 155 26.84 -12.73 13.24
C THR A 155 26.35 -14.08 13.76
N ILE A 156 25.42 -14.06 14.73
CA ILE A 156 24.76 -15.26 15.27
C ILE A 156 24.07 -16.04 14.15
N SER A 157 23.20 -15.39 13.37
CA SER A 157 22.46 -16.06 12.30
C SER A 157 23.36 -16.55 11.17
N SER A 158 24.44 -15.84 10.86
CA SER A 158 25.38 -16.27 9.81
C SER A 158 26.07 -17.58 10.19
N ALA A 159 26.56 -17.67 11.44
CA ALA A 159 27.14 -18.90 11.97
C ALA A 159 26.12 -20.05 12.05
N ALA A 160 24.89 -19.75 12.48
CA ALA A 160 23.82 -20.74 12.52
C ALA A 160 23.43 -21.24 11.12
N ALA A 161 23.35 -20.34 10.13
CA ALA A 161 23.05 -20.67 8.74
C ALA A 161 24.08 -21.64 8.15
N GLU A 162 25.38 -21.45 8.40
CA GLU A 162 26.43 -22.36 7.94
C GLU A 162 26.29 -23.78 8.50
N ILE A 163 25.79 -23.92 9.73
CA ILE A 163 25.53 -25.21 10.36
C ILE A 163 24.28 -25.84 9.75
N VAL A 164 23.17 -25.09 9.72
CA VAL A 164 21.86 -25.57 9.27
C VAL A 164 21.89 -25.93 7.78
N ALA A 165 22.56 -25.14 6.95
CA ALA A 165 22.65 -25.35 5.50
C ALA A 165 23.36 -26.67 5.09
N LYS A 166 24.10 -27.31 6.01
CA LYS A 166 24.70 -28.64 5.80
C LYS A 166 23.69 -29.78 5.91
N GLU A 167 22.56 -29.55 6.57
CA GLU A 167 21.55 -30.57 6.86
C GLU A 167 20.23 -30.30 6.12
N VAL A 168 19.90 -29.02 5.90
CA VAL A 168 18.64 -28.60 5.29
C VAL A 168 18.90 -27.48 4.27
N SER A 169 18.28 -27.57 3.10
CA SER A 169 18.34 -26.50 2.10
C SER A 169 17.50 -25.30 2.55
N LEU A 170 18.17 -24.22 2.95
CA LEU A 170 17.52 -22.96 3.33
C LEU A 170 16.67 -22.35 2.19
N ALA A 171 16.99 -22.69 0.93
CA ALA A 171 16.26 -22.23 -0.24
C ALA A 171 14.78 -22.67 -0.26
N LEU A 172 14.41 -23.72 0.47
CA LEU A 172 13.04 -24.22 0.58
C LEU A 172 12.10 -23.34 1.43
N TYR A 173 12.67 -22.42 2.21
CA TYR A 173 11.94 -21.71 3.26
C TYR A 173 11.73 -20.25 2.92
N ARG A 174 10.47 -19.83 2.84
CA ARG A 174 10.18 -18.41 2.66
C ARG A 174 10.73 -17.57 3.82
N SER A 175 10.64 -18.12 5.03
CA SER A 175 11.01 -17.48 6.28
C SER A 175 12.01 -18.35 7.04
N ILE A 176 13.06 -17.76 7.58
CA ILE A 176 14.08 -18.41 8.39
C ILE A 176 14.23 -17.59 9.67
N ASP A 177 13.80 -18.17 10.77
CA ASP A 177 13.65 -17.47 12.02
C ASP A 177 14.67 -18.00 13.03
N TYR A 178 15.57 -17.14 13.48
CA TYR A 178 16.56 -17.46 14.50
C TYR A 178 16.01 -17.05 15.87
N VAL A 179 15.73 -18.04 16.71
CA VAL A 179 15.30 -17.80 18.08
C VAL A 179 16.53 -17.70 18.97
N ILE A 180 16.75 -16.52 19.56
CA ILE A 180 17.94 -16.25 20.37
C ILE A 180 17.51 -16.03 21.83
N PRO A 181 18.02 -16.81 22.80
CA PRO A 181 17.77 -16.58 24.21
C PRO A 181 18.43 -15.27 24.68
N GLN A 182 17.61 -14.37 25.22
CA GLN A 182 18.03 -13.09 25.76
C GLN A 182 18.37 -13.24 27.25
N LEU A 183 19.53 -12.71 27.64
CA LEU A 183 19.93 -12.56 29.04
C LEU A 183 19.43 -11.21 29.57
N SER A 184 19.25 -11.11 30.89
CA SER A 184 18.89 -9.84 31.54
C SER A 184 19.92 -8.72 31.33
N THR A 185 21.14 -9.07 30.93
CA THR A 185 22.24 -8.14 30.63
C THR A 185 22.24 -7.61 29.20
N ASP A 186 21.50 -8.23 28.27
CA ASP A 186 21.54 -7.83 26.86
C ASP A 186 20.80 -6.49 26.65
N GLN A 187 19.75 -6.18 27.45
CA GLN A 187 19.01 -4.90 27.43
C GLN A 187 18.56 -4.45 26.03
N CYS A 188 18.08 -5.37 25.18
CA CYS A 188 17.54 -5.01 23.86
C CYS A 188 16.21 -4.26 24.00
N ASP A 189 16.07 -3.15 23.28
CA ASP A 189 14.84 -2.34 23.23
C ASP A 189 13.77 -2.90 22.30
N TRP A 190 14.03 -4.06 21.69
CA TRP A 190 13.15 -4.75 20.74
C TRP A 190 13.09 -6.25 21.05
N ALA A 191 11.95 -6.87 20.70
CA ALA A 191 11.71 -8.30 20.95
C ALA A 191 11.91 -9.17 19.70
N GLY A 192 11.82 -8.57 18.51
CA GLY A 192 12.07 -9.20 17.23
C GLY A 192 12.64 -8.20 16.23
N ARG A 193 13.29 -8.72 15.18
CA ARG A 193 13.73 -7.94 14.02
C ARG A 193 13.63 -8.77 12.76
N GLY A 194 13.07 -8.21 11.71
CA GLY A 194 12.86 -8.86 10.42
C GLY A 194 13.42 -8.04 9.27
N GLU A 195 13.93 -8.73 8.25
CA GLU A 195 14.39 -8.07 7.03
C GLU A 195 13.20 -7.73 6.12
N ILE A 196 13.08 -6.45 5.73
CA ILE A 196 11.99 -6.01 4.85
C ILE A 196 12.16 -6.62 3.44
N GLY A 197 11.23 -7.48 3.04
CA GLY A 197 11.30 -8.27 1.80
C GLY A 197 12.34 -9.40 1.83
N GLY A 198 13.10 -9.53 2.92
CA GLY A 198 14.09 -10.57 3.11
C GLY A 198 13.48 -11.89 3.56
N ARG A 199 14.33 -12.80 4.04
CA ARG A 199 13.92 -14.14 4.50
C ARG A 199 14.22 -14.36 5.97
N VAL A 200 14.99 -13.48 6.60
CA VAL A 200 15.52 -13.73 7.94
C VAL A 200 14.79 -12.88 8.98
N SER A 201 14.53 -13.47 10.13
CA SER A 201 14.13 -12.78 11.36
C SER A 201 14.91 -13.28 12.56
N TRP A 202 15.04 -12.42 13.56
CA TRP A 202 15.67 -12.70 14.84
C TRP A 202 14.66 -12.43 15.94
N ASN A 203 14.27 -13.47 16.65
CA ASN A 203 13.21 -13.41 17.65
C ASN A 203 13.79 -13.75 19.02
N PHE A 204 13.64 -12.84 19.98
CA PHE A 204 14.19 -13.01 21.32
C PHE A 204 13.21 -13.71 22.26
N GLY A 205 13.74 -14.64 23.05
CA GLY A 205 13.03 -15.19 24.21
C GLY A 205 13.66 -14.71 25.50
N SER A 206 12.83 -14.29 26.46
CA SER A 206 13.28 -13.68 27.72
C SER A 206 12.66 -14.40 28.92
N GLY A 207 13.40 -14.47 30.03
CA GLY A 207 12.91 -15.10 31.26
C GLY A 207 12.61 -16.59 31.15
N GLY A 208 13.19 -17.29 30.15
CA GLY A 208 12.91 -18.69 29.85
C GLY A 208 11.66 -18.93 28.99
N GLU A 209 10.96 -17.87 28.58
CA GLU A 209 9.84 -17.93 27.64
C GLU A 209 10.32 -17.65 26.20
N GLY A 210 9.62 -18.22 25.22
CA GLY A 210 9.85 -17.94 23.80
C GLY A 210 9.30 -16.58 23.35
N PRO A 211 9.60 -16.18 22.11
CA PRO A 211 9.02 -14.98 21.51
C PRO A 211 7.49 -15.08 21.47
N SER A 212 6.81 -13.94 21.60
CA SER A 212 5.36 -13.91 21.46
C SER A 212 4.95 -14.23 20.02
N TYR A 213 3.79 -14.86 19.81
CA TYR A 213 3.29 -15.09 18.46
C TYR A 213 3.08 -13.77 17.69
N GLY A 214 2.77 -12.69 18.41
CA GLY A 214 2.61 -11.36 17.82
C GLY A 214 3.89 -10.80 17.23
N THR A 215 5.00 -10.93 17.96
CA THR A 215 6.35 -10.60 17.47
C THR A 215 6.66 -11.41 16.22
N ILE A 216 6.44 -12.73 16.24
CA ILE A 216 6.71 -13.59 15.08
C ILE A 216 5.91 -13.13 13.85
N VAL A 217 4.62 -12.85 14.02
CA VAL A 217 3.75 -12.39 12.93
C VAL A 217 4.21 -11.02 12.40
N HIS A 218 4.63 -10.12 13.28
CA HIS A 218 5.20 -8.81 12.92
C HIS A 218 6.45 -8.97 12.05
N GLU A 219 7.42 -9.79 12.50
CA GLU A 219 8.67 -10.00 11.74
C GLU A 219 8.43 -10.73 10.41
N TRP A 220 7.46 -11.64 10.35
CA TRP A 220 7.02 -12.21 9.07
C TRP A 220 6.39 -11.16 8.15
N GLY A 221 5.66 -10.19 8.69
CA GLY A 221 5.16 -9.04 7.94
C GLY A 221 6.27 -8.29 7.21
N HIS A 222 7.39 -8.01 7.90
CA HIS A 222 8.58 -7.43 7.27
C HIS A 222 9.14 -8.30 6.17
N GLN A 223 9.36 -9.58 6.45
CA GLN A 223 9.80 -10.52 5.43
C GLN A 223 8.88 -10.44 4.21
N TYR A 224 7.56 -10.36 4.40
CA TYR A 224 6.55 -10.25 3.36
C TYR A 224 6.42 -8.86 2.70
N SER A 225 7.37 -7.95 2.91
CA SER A 225 7.46 -6.60 2.34
C SER A 225 6.67 -5.49 3.05
N LEU A 226 6.13 -5.73 4.24
CA LEU A 226 5.49 -4.66 5.01
C LEU A 226 6.52 -3.82 5.77
N GLU A 227 6.32 -2.50 5.76
CA GLU A 227 6.97 -1.60 6.73
C GLU A 227 6.10 -1.49 7.99
N HIS A 228 6.62 -0.84 9.03
CA HIS A 228 5.81 -0.49 10.19
C HIS A 228 4.64 0.41 9.77
N LEU A 229 3.48 0.18 10.39
CA LEU A 229 2.34 1.06 10.20
C LEU A 229 2.51 2.29 11.07
N SER A 230 2.89 3.39 10.42
CA SER A 230 3.16 4.66 11.07
C SER A 230 1.91 5.54 11.17
N ALA A 231 1.98 6.57 12.02
CA ALA A 231 1.04 7.69 12.02
C ALA A 231 1.75 8.99 11.62
N ILE A 232 0.99 9.95 11.10
CA ILE A 232 1.46 11.31 10.80
C ILE A 232 0.52 12.33 11.43
N ARG A 233 1.10 13.38 12.00
CA ARG A 233 0.39 14.56 12.52
C ARG A 233 1.03 15.80 11.93
N CYS A 234 0.20 16.75 11.49
CA CYS A 234 0.67 17.96 10.86
C CYS A 234 0.12 19.20 11.57
N ALA A 235 0.87 20.30 11.50
CA ALA A 235 0.45 21.59 12.00
C ALA A 235 0.73 22.70 10.98
N ALA A 236 -0.28 23.50 10.67
CA ALA A 236 -0.17 24.66 9.80
C ALA A 236 -0.48 25.93 10.61
N ASN A 237 0.40 26.94 10.54
CA ASN A 237 0.25 28.21 11.27
C ASN A 237 0.02 28.03 12.78
N GLY A 238 0.65 27.00 13.38
CA GLY A 238 0.51 26.69 14.80
C GLY A 238 -0.82 26.03 15.19
N GLN A 239 -1.63 25.61 14.21
CA GLN A 239 -2.85 24.84 14.43
C GLN A 239 -2.68 23.43 13.90
N ASP A 240 -3.17 22.45 14.66
CA ASP A 240 -3.22 21.06 14.26
C ASP A 240 -4.18 20.87 13.07
N VAL A 241 -3.71 20.17 12.04
CA VAL A 241 -4.49 19.85 10.84
C VAL A 241 -4.30 18.37 10.49
N VAL A 242 -5.27 17.79 9.78
CA VAL A 242 -5.22 16.37 9.40
C VAL A 242 -4.02 16.06 8.51
N LEU A 243 -3.74 16.94 7.55
CA LEU A 243 -2.61 16.84 6.64
C LEU A 243 -2.34 18.23 6.03
N VAL A 244 -1.08 18.55 5.75
CA VAL A 244 -0.68 19.73 4.96
C VAL A 244 -0.29 19.31 3.56
N ASP A 245 -0.24 20.25 2.62
CA ASP A 245 0.19 20.03 1.23
C ASP A 245 1.64 19.54 1.15
N ARG A 246 2.08 19.14 -0.05
CA ARG A 246 3.45 18.64 -0.23
C ARG A 246 4.50 19.63 0.28
N ALA A 247 4.37 20.91 -0.08
CA ALA A 247 5.30 21.95 0.33
C ALA A 247 5.37 22.09 1.86
N GLY A 248 4.24 22.01 2.56
CA GLY A 248 4.17 22.01 4.01
C GLY A 248 4.88 20.81 4.63
N ARG A 249 4.69 19.62 4.07
CA ARG A 249 5.39 18.40 4.53
C ARG A 249 6.90 18.56 4.39
N GLY A 250 7.37 19.07 3.25
CA GLY A 250 8.79 19.40 3.02
C GLY A 250 9.37 20.48 3.91
N ALA A 251 8.54 21.42 4.35
CA ALA A 251 8.91 22.44 5.32
C ALA A 251 8.95 21.91 6.77
N GLY A 252 8.79 20.60 6.99
CA GLY A 252 8.82 19.99 8.33
C GLY A 252 7.58 20.29 9.17
N GLN A 253 6.45 20.61 8.54
CA GLN A 253 5.19 20.89 9.24
C GLN A 253 4.49 19.62 9.77
N CYS A 254 5.07 18.44 9.54
CA CYS A 254 4.54 17.17 10.06
C CYS A 254 5.58 16.41 10.87
N ALA A 255 5.09 15.74 11.91
CA ALA A 255 5.82 14.74 12.67
C ALA A 255 5.25 13.35 12.37
N THR A 256 6.11 12.34 12.38
CA THR A 256 5.72 10.94 12.17
C THR A 256 6.02 10.08 13.39
N SER A 257 5.29 8.98 13.55
CA SER A 257 5.58 7.95 14.54
C SER A 257 5.54 6.58 13.90
N GLU A 258 6.67 5.89 13.92
CA GLU A 258 6.91 4.64 13.18
C GLU A 258 5.88 3.53 13.50
N TYR A 259 5.43 3.46 14.76
CA TYR A 259 4.44 2.51 15.25
C TYR A 259 3.12 3.17 15.66
N GLY A 260 2.85 4.40 15.19
CA GLY A 260 1.65 5.15 15.57
C GLY A 260 0.35 4.57 15.01
N GLY A 261 0.42 3.63 14.07
CA GLY A 261 -0.73 3.01 13.40
C GLY A 261 -1.38 1.89 14.21
N ALA A 262 -2.34 2.25 15.04
CA ALA A 262 -3.07 1.37 15.97
C ALA A 262 -3.85 0.18 15.35
N PHE A 263 -4.00 0.11 14.02
CA PHE A 263 -4.94 -0.80 13.35
C PHE A 263 -4.28 -1.99 12.64
N SER A 264 -3.00 -2.26 12.92
CA SER A 264 -2.25 -3.38 12.33
C SER A 264 -1.30 -4.00 13.34
N VAL A 265 -1.01 -5.30 13.15
CA VAL A 265 0.11 -5.99 13.77
C VAL A 265 1.45 -5.35 13.44
N MET A 266 1.56 -4.62 12.32
CA MET A 266 2.74 -3.81 11.97
C MET A 266 2.80 -2.47 12.71
N GLY A 267 1.80 -2.18 13.54
CA GLY A 267 1.74 -1.02 14.40
C GLY A 267 2.38 -1.27 15.77
N PRO A 268 1.87 -0.65 16.83
CA PRO A 268 2.50 -0.68 18.15
C PRO A 268 2.42 -2.06 18.82
N SER A 269 3.34 -2.33 19.74
CA SER A 269 3.52 -3.65 20.39
C SER A 269 2.26 -4.24 21.05
N TRP A 270 1.31 -3.42 21.50
CA TRP A 270 0.05 -3.89 22.05
C TRP A 270 -0.91 -4.43 20.97
N ALA A 271 -0.77 -3.98 19.72
CA ALA A 271 -1.47 -4.52 18.57
C ALA A 271 -0.92 -5.89 18.13
N ASN A 272 0.29 -6.26 18.58
CA ASN A 272 0.96 -7.51 18.18
C ASN A 272 0.16 -8.77 18.59
N ASN A 273 -0.65 -8.70 19.65
CA ASN A 273 -1.51 -9.82 20.08
C ASN A 273 -2.90 -9.82 19.42
N SER A 274 -3.08 -9.10 18.32
CA SER A 274 -4.34 -9.02 17.59
C SER A 274 -4.31 -9.84 16.29
N VAL A 275 -5.46 -9.92 15.61
CA VAL A 275 -5.57 -10.37 14.21
C VAL A 275 -5.66 -9.17 13.25
N ALA A 276 -5.20 -8.00 13.71
CA ALA A 276 -5.31 -6.76 12.97
C ALA A 276 -4.28 -6.71 11.84
N ILE A 277 -4.77 -6.49 10.63
CA ILE A 277 -3.97 -6.06 9.49
C ILE A 277 -4.92 -5.23 8.63
N THR A 278 -4.44 -4.10 8.13
CA THR A 278 -5.23 -3.20 7.29
C THR A 278 -5.52 -3.86 5.94
N PHE A 279 -6.64 -3.49 5.31
CA PHE A 279 -6.91 -3.88 3.93
C PHE A 279 -5.86 -3.33 2.97
N GLY A 280 -5.25 -2.19 3.29
CA GLY A 280 -4.10 -1.68 2.54
C GLY A 280 -2.90 -2.63 2.54
N GLU A 281 -2.54 -3.18 3.70
CA GLU A 281 -1.49 -4.20 3.79
C GLU A 281 -1.94 -5.53 3.17
N ARG A 282 -3.21 -5.94 3.33
CA ARG A 282 -3.76 -7.11 2.63
C ARG A 282 -3.69 -6.96 1.12
N SER A 283 -3.97 -5.77 0.58
CA SER A 283 -3.83 -5.46 -0.84
C SER A 283 -2.39 -5.69 -1.28
N GLN A 284 -1.43 -5.17 -0.52
CA GLN A 284 -0.01 -5.35 -0.78
C GLN A 284 0.39 -6.83 -0.80
N LEU A 285 -0.05 -7.59 0.20
CA LEU A 285 0.27 -9.02 0.31
C LEU A 285 -0.48 -9.90 -0.69
N GLY A 286 -1.45 -9.37 -1.45
CA GLY A 286 -2.31 -10.16 -2.33
C GLY A 286 -3.36 -10.99 -1.58
N TRP A 287 -3.80 -10.53 -0.41
CA TRP A 287 -4.77 -11.18 0.48
C TRP A 287 -6.18 -10.59 0.37
N LEU A 288 -6.48 -9.92 -0.74
CA LEU A 288 -7.80 -9.42 -1.08
C LEU A 288 -8.46 -10.30 -2.15
N ARG A 289 -9.77 -10.51 -2.00
CA ARG A 289 -10.58 -11.17 -3.03
C ARG A 289 -10.79 -10.21 -4.19
N THR A 290 -11.06 -10.77 -5.38
CA THR A 290 -11.45 -9.98 -6.54
C THR A 290 -12.64 -9.08 -6.21
N GLY A 291 -12.50 -7.77 -6.45
CA GLY A 291 -13.55 -6.77 -6.20
C GLY A 291 -13.48 -6.07 -4.84
N GLU A 292 -12.71 -6.59 -3.87
CA GLU A 292 -12.61 -6.01 -2.51
C GLU A 292 -11.82 -4.70 -2.46
N GLU A 293 -11.09 -4.36 -3.52
CA GLU A 293 -10.47 -3.06 -3.67
C GLU A 293 -10.89 -2.36 -4.97
N ARG A 294 -10.95 -1.03 -4.94
CA ARG A 294 -11.22 -0.20 -6.12
C ARG A 294 -10.37 1.06 -6.12
N ARG A 295 -9.96 1.49 -7.31
CA ARG A 295 -9.39 2.83 -7.55
C ARG A 295 -10.52 3.74 -8.01
N VAL A 296 -10.73 4.85 -7.32
CA VAL A 296 -11.88 5.73 -7.53
C VAL A 296 -11.47 7.20 -7.45
N HIS A 297 -12.24 8.06 -8.12
CA HIS A 297 -12.08 9.52 -8.06
C HIS A 297 -13.33 10.21 -7.50
N GLU A 298 -14.49 9.55 -7.56
CA GLU A 298 -15.76 10.01 -7.00
C GLU A 298 -16.71 8.82 -6.79
N GLY A 299 -17.80 9.03 -6.06
CA GLY A 299 -18.90 8.08 -5.92
C GLY A 299 -19.33 7.86 -4.48
N SER A 300 -20.34 7.00 -4.28
CA SER A 300 -20.78 6.56 -2.95
C SER A 300 -20.48 5.08 -2.79
N PHE A 301 -19.91 4.70 -1.66
CA PHE A 301 -19.41 3.35 -1.41
C PHE A 301 -19.76 2.89 0.01
N THR A 302 -20.02 1.60 0.16
CA THR A 302 -20.09 0.94 1.46
C THR A 302 -18.83 0.11 1.64
N LEU A 303 -17.99 0.48 2.61
CA LEU A 303 -16.77 -0.22 2.98
C LEU A 303 -17.09 -1.19 4.10
N GLY A 304 -16.89 -2.49 3.88
CA GLY A 304 -17.15 -3.54 4.86
C GLY A 304 -15.88 -4.26 5.29
N TYR A 305 -15.82 -4.71 6.55
CA TYR A 305 -14.71 -5.51 7.07
C TYR A 305 -14.60 -6.89 6.40
N ASP A 306 -15.73 -7.50 6.06
CA ASP A 306 -15.78 -8.74 5.26
C ASP A 306 -16.77 -8.60 4.08
N GLY A 307 -16.96 -7.36 3.64
CA GLY A 307 -17.88 -7.00 2.56
C GLY A 307 -17.26 -7.19 1.16
N PRO A 308 -18.04 -7.00 0.08
CA PRO A 308 -17.55 -7.10 -1.29
C PRO A 308 -16.59 -5.96 -1.67
N LEU A 309 -16.47 -4.92 -0.84
CA LEU A 309 -15.58 -3.78 -0.99
C LEU A 309 -15.08 -3.38 0.39
N SER A 310 -13.76 -3.32 0.57
CA SER A 310 -13.12 -3.03 1.85
C SER A 310 -12.08 -1.92 1.76
N LEU A 311 -11.55 -1.68 0.55
CA LEU A 311 -10.48 -0.70 0.31
C LEU A 311 -10.77 0.17 -0.91
N LEU A 312 -10.66 1.48 -0.74
CA LEU A 312 -10.57 2.43 -1.84
C LEU A 312 -9.17 2.99 -1.94
N TRP A 313 -8.72 3.15 -3.17
CA TRP A 313 -7.50 3.86 -3.53
C TRP A 313 -7.88 5.15 -4.25
N LEU A 314 -7.38 6.27 -3.75
CA LEU A 314 -7.64 7.59 -4.32
C LEU A 314 -6.33 8.32 -4.53
N GLN A 315 -6.35 9.31 -5.43
CA GLN A 315 -5.22 10.15 -5.72
C GLN A 315 -5.70 11.60 -5.81
N ASN A 316 -5.01 12.52 -5.12
CA ASN A 316 -5.29 13.95 -5.22
C ASN A 316 -4.56 14.60 -6.41
N ALA A 317 -4.74 15.92 -6.60
CA ALA A 317 -4.12 16.70 -7.67
C ALA A 317 -2.58 16.76 -7.58
N GLU A 318 -2.00 16.66 -6.38
CA GLU A 318 -0.54 16.58 -6.19
C GLU A 318 0.03 15.20 -6.54
N GLY A 319 -0.82 14.20 -6.78
CA GLY A 319 -0.43 12.83 -7.03
C GLY A 319 -0.24 11.99 -5.76
N ASP A 320 -0.52 12.55 -4.59
CA ASP A 320 -0.53 11.81 -3.32
C ASP A 320 -1.60 10.73 -3.36
N VAL A 321 -1.25 9.56 -2.81
CA VAL A 321 -2.15 8.40 -2.81
C VAL A 321 -2.70 8.15 -1.42
N PHE A 322 -3.99 7.89 -1.37
CA PHE A 322 -4.73 7.61 -0.15
C PHE A 322 -5.41 6.25 -0.24
N GLN A 323 -5.35 5.51 0.86
CA GLN A 323 -6.12 4.30 1.10
C GLN A 323 -7.23 4.62 2.10
N ILE A 324 -8.48 4.30 1.74
CA ILE A 324 -9.66 4.51 2.58
C ILE A 324 -10.28 3.16 2.87
N GLU A 325 -10.44 2.86 4.15
CA GLU A 325 -10.90 1.56 4.60
C GLU A 325 -11.72 1.66 5.89
N PHE A 326 -12.60 0.68 6.10
CA PHE A 326 -13.31 0.55 7.37
C PHE A 326 -12.43 -0.16 8.40
N VAL A 327 -12.33 0.41 9.59
CA VAL A 327 -11.64 -0.20 10.74
C VAL A 327 -12.63 -0.48 11.86
N LYS A 328 -12.40 -1.57 12.59
CA LYS A 328 -13.18 -1.97 13.77
C LYS A 328 -12.56 -1.41 15.05
N SER A 329 -13.35 -1.38 16.13
CA SER A 329 -12.78 -1.24 17.47
C SER A 329 -12.04 -2.50 17.89
N PHE A 330 -10.85 -2.34 18.43
CA PHE A 330 -10.15 -3.36 19.22
C PHE A 330 -10.59 -3.25 20.68
N THR A 331 -11.31 -4.27 21.15
CA THR A 331 -11.62 -4.43 22.58
C THR A 331 -10.69 -5.47 23.16
N GLY A 332 -9.48 -5.06 23.57
CA GLY A 332 -8.61 -5.90 24.39
C GLY A 332 -8.96 -5.71 25.87
N GLY A 333 -9.27 -6.78 26.61
CA GLY A 333 -9.57 -6.74 28.05
C GLY A 333 -8.35 -6.51 28.96
N ASN A 334 -7.20 -6.18 28.37
CA ASN A 334 -5.93 -6.08 29.08
C ASN A 334 -5.69 -4.61 29.49
N THR A 335 -5.57 -4.36 30.79
CA THR A 335 -5.36 -3.04 31.41
C THR A 335 -3.91 -2.54 31.25
N TRP A 336 -3.41 -2.50 30.02
CA TRP A 336 -2.06 -2.01 29.75
C TRP A 336 -2.08 -0.51 29.50
N GLY A 337 -0.96 0.17 29.74
CA GLY A 337 -0.78 1.53 29.29
C GLY A 337 0.09 1.59 28.05
N PHE A 338 0.08 2.72 27.36
CA PHE A 338 0.98 3.01 26.27
C PHE A 338 1.44 4.46 26.37
N THR A 339 2.63 4.74 25.88
CA THR A 339 3.08 6.10 25.68
C THR A 339 2.42 6.61 24.40
N ASP A 340 1.67 7.70 24.52
CA ASP A 340 1.16 8.41 23.36
C ASP A 340 2.33 8.79 22.44
N PRO A 341 2.30 8.34 21.18
CA PRO A 341 3.45 8.43 20.31
C PRO A 341 3.83 9.84 19.90
N PHE A 342 3.01 10.87 20.17
CA PHE A 342 3.28 12.27 19.79
C PHE A 342 3.53 13.19 20.98
N SER A 343 2.81 13.00 22.08
CA SER A 343 2.96 13.79 23.30
C SER A 343 3.93 13.18 24.31
N GLY A 344 4.35 11.92 24.12
CA GLY A 344 5.23 11.21 25.05
C GLY A 344 4.58 10.89 26.40
N LYS A 345 3.26 11.03 26.55
CA LYS A 345 2.55 10.81 27.81
C LYS A 345 2.16 9.34 27.97
N TRP A 346 2.43 8.76 29.13
CA TRP A 346 1.90 7.43 29.49
C TRP A 346 0.39 7.48 29.77
N LEU A 347 -0.39 6.65 29.08
CA LEU A 347 -1.84 6.59 29.15
C LEU A 347 -2.29 5.15 29.44
N TRP A 348 -3.23 4.95 30.36
CA TRP A 348 -3.81 3.62 30.64
C TRP A 348 -5.01 3.34 29.73
N LEU A 349 -5.08 2.11 29.16
CA LEU A 349 -6.21 1.63 28.35
C LEU A 349 -7.58 1.79 29.05
N ARG A 350 -7.62 1.64 30.37
CA ARG A 350 -8.86 1.78 31.15
C ARG A 350 -9.36 3.23 31.22
N ASP A 351 -8.44 4.18 31.10
CA ASP A 351 -8.71 5.62 31.22
C ASP A 351 -9.00 6.23 29.82
N THR A 352 -8.93 5.42 28.77
CA THR A 352 -9.20 5.79 27.37
C THR A 352 -10.50 5.11 26.88
N PRO A 353 -11.68 5.73 27.07
CA PRO A 353 -12.95 5.12 26.70
C PRO A 353 -13.04 4.89 25.18
N VAL A 354 -12.99 3.60 24.81
CA VAL A 354 -12.98 3.07 23.43
C VAL A 354 -11.71 3.49 22.68
N PHE A 355 -10.62 2.82 23.04
CA PHE A 355 -9.25 3.02 22.58
C PHE A 355 -9.12 3.15 21.06
N THR A 356 -9.76 2.25 20.31
CA THR A 356 -10.05 2.39 18.89
C THR A 356 -11.55 2.23 18.71
N ARG A 357 -12.18 3.08 17.90
CA ARG A 357 -13.63 2.96 17.60
C ARG A 357 -13.86 2.67 16.13
N PRO A 358 -14.95 1.98 15.77
CA PRO A 358 -15.22 1.65 14.38
C PRO A 358 -15.47 2.91 13.56
N GLY A 359 -14.95 2.97 12.35
CA GLY A 359 -15.06 4.14 11.49
C GLY A 359 -14.25 3.98 10.21
N VAL A 360 -13.98 5.08 9.55
CA VAL A 360 -13.25 5.12 8.28
C VAL A 360 -11.85 5.65 8.53
N MET A 361 -10.84 4.82 8.28
CA MET A 361 -9.45 5.23 8.37
C MET A 361 -8.98 5.76 7.01
N VAL A 362 -8.23 6.85 7.04
CA VAL A 362 -7.52 7.39 5.88
C VAL A 362 -6.03 7.17 6.10
N LYS A 363 -5.38 6.51 5.14
CA LYS A 363 -3.93 6.28 5.15
C LYS A 363 -3.29 6.94 3.93
N TYR A 364 -2.36 7.85 4.18
CA TYR A 364 -1.53 8.47 3.15
C TYR A 364 -0.33 7.57 2.83
N LEU A 365 -0.01 7.37 1.56
CA LEU A 365 1.19 6.64 1.14
C LEU A 365 2.26 7.63 0.68
N SER A 366 3.31 7.78 1.49
CA SER A 366 4.44 8.65 1.15
C SER A 366 5.37 8.07 0.11
N SER A 367 5.38 6.75 -0.04
CA SER A 367 6.12 6.06 -1.08
C SER A 367 5.43 4.73 -1.37
N TYR A 368 5.42 4.36 -2.64
CA TYR A 368 5.06 3.01 -3.06
C TYR A 368 5.78 2.71 -4.38
N ARG A 369 6.49 1.58 -4.43
CA ARG A 369 7.38 1.26 -5.56
C ARG A 369 7.28 -0.20 -5.93
N ALA A 370 6.99 -0.47 -7.20
CA ALA A 370 7.01 -1.83 -7.73
C ALA A 370 8.45 -2.34 -7.78
N VAL A 371 8.69 -3.49 -7.16
CA VAL A 371 9.99 -4.12 -7.08
C VAL A 371 9.79 -5.62 -7.31
N SER A 372 10.30 -6.14 -8.43
CA SER A 372 10.09 -7.54 -8.81
C SER A 372 10.72 -8.55 -7.85
N SER A 373 11.75 -8.15 -7.11
CA SER A 373 12.35 -8.96 -6.05
C SER A 373 11.62 -8.86 -4.72
N ALA A 374 10.68 -7.91 -4.57
CA ALA A 374 9.87 -7.80 -3.38
C ALA A 374 8.85 -8.96 -3.37
N PRO A 375 8.76 -9.72 -2.27
CA PRO A 375 7.78 -10.79 -2.10
C PRO A 375 6.32 -10.38 -2.36
N ALA A 376 5.93 -9.17 -1.97
CA ALA A 376 4.61 -8.60 -2.27
C ALA A 376 4.50 -7.96 -3.66
N GLY A 377 5.57 -7.97 -4.46
CA GLY A 377 5.67 -7.28 -5.75
C GLY A 377 5.93 -5.77 -5.64
N TYR A 378 5.71 -5.16 -4.47
CA TYR A 378 6.03 -3.76 -4.20
C TYR A 378 6.24 -3.49 -2.71
N TYR A 379 6.91 -2.37 -2.43
CA TYR A 379 7.01 -1.79 -1.08
C TYR A 379 6.12 -0.55 -1.00
N ALA A 380 5.55 -0.30 0.17
CA ALA A 380 4.78 0.91 0.45
C ALA A 380 5.02 1.38 1.88
N LYS A 381 5.27 2.68 2.04
CA LYS A 381 5.31 3.35 3.34
C LYS A 381 4.03 4.15 3.53
N GLY A 382 3.27 3.77 4.54
CA GLY A 382 1.94 4.33 4.82
C GLY A 382 1.85 5.00 6.18
N PHE A 383 1.15 6.12 6.23
CA PHE A 383 0.88 6.88 7.43
C PHE A 383 -0.62 7.01 7.67
N VAL A 384 -1.07 6.53 8.82
CA VAL A 384 -2.43 6.74 9.31
C VAL A 384 -2.59 8.23 9.64
N LEU A 385 -3.61 8.86 9.07
CA LEU A 385 -3.95 10.26 9.35
C LEU A 385 -4.74 10.35 10.66
N ASP A 386 -4.44 11.37 11.45
CA ASP A 386 -5.23 11.70 12.63
C ASP A 386 -6.51 12.47 12.24
N ALA A 387 -7.67 11.81 12.39
CA ALA A 387 -8.98 12.39 12.09
C ALA A 387 -9.43 13.46 13.09
N THR A 388 -8.79 13.50 14.26
CA THR A 388 -9.12 14.35 15.39
C THR A 388 -7.83 14.90 15.98
N PRO A 389 -7.11 15.74 15.20
CA PRO A 389 -5.75 16.15 15.52
C PRO A 389 -5.68 17.05 16.77
N GLU A 390 -6.82 17.60 17.20
CA GLU A 390 -7.00 18.31 18.49
C GLU A 390 -6.82 17.38 19.71
N THR A 391 -6.98 16.08 19.53
CA THR A 391 -6.78 15.08 20.57
C THR A 391 -5.31 14.66 20.60
N LEU A 392 -4.93 14.01 21.71
CA LEU A 392 -3.53 13.62 21.87
C LEU A 392 -3.20 12.34 21.10
N MET A 393 -4.19 11.53 20.69
CA MET A 393 -3.97 10.10 20.42
C MET A 393 -4.19 9.75 18.95
N SER A 394 -3.24 9.06 18.30
CA SER A 394 -3.46 8.50 16.95
C SER A 394 -4.51 7.37 16.89
N THR A 395 -5.05 6.96 18.05
CA THR A 395 -5.95 5.82 18.19
C THR A 395 -7.40 6.14 17.80
N ASP A 396 -7.75 7.43 17.64
CA ASP A 396 -9.03 7.88 17.12
C ASP A 396 -8.98 8.35 15.65
N ALA A 397 -7.90 8.00 14.93
CA ALA A 397 -7.68 8.22 13.49
C ALA A 397 -8.82 7.80 12.53
N ALA A 398 -9.81 7.06 13.01
CA ALA A 398 -10.98 6.69 12.24
C ALA A 398 -12.04 7.80 12.26
N PHE A 399 -12.29 8.41 11.09
CA PHE A 399 -13.39 9.33 10.84
C PHE A 399 -14.74 8.68 11.14
N ARG A 400 -15.63 9.45 11.76
CA ARG A 400 -16.99 9.08 12.18
C ARG A 400 -18.03 9.60 11.22
N ALA A 401 -19.25 9.06 11.32
CA ALA A 401 -20.41 9.60 10.61
C ALA A 401 -20.54 11.12 10.81
N GLY A 402 -20.68 11.84 9.70
CA GLY A 402 -20.72 13.29 9.64
C GLY A 402 -19.35 13.98 9.53
N GLN A 403 -18.24 13.28 9.75
CA GLN A 403 -16.90 13.84 9.54
C GLN A 403 -16.48 13.72 8.08
N THR A 404 -15.62 14.65 7.66
CA THR A 404 -15.13 14.73 6.29
C THR A 404 -13.62 14.89 6.31
N PHE A 405 -12.93 14.09 5.50
CA PHE A 405 -11.55 14.33 5.12
C PHE A 405 -11.56 15.17 3.84
N THR A 406 -10.86 16.31 3.86
CA THR A 406 -10.54 17.09 2.67
C THR A 406 -9.04 17.09 2.55
N ASP A 407 -8.51 16.67 1.41
CA ASP A 407 -7.07 16.70 1.18
C ASP A 407 -6.57 18.15 1.12
N PRO A 408 -5.26 18.39 1.33
CA PRO A 408 -4.73 19.76 1.39
C PRO A 408 -4.93 20.59 0.12
N THR A 409 -5.06 19.95 -1.05
CA THR A 409 -5.32 20.63 -2.31
C THR A 409 -6.80 20.98 -2.49
N GLY A 410 -7.70 20.37 -1.72
CA GLY A 410 -9.14 20.44 -1.91
C GLY A 410 -9.66 19.58 -3.06
N SER A 411 -8.78 18.97 -3.86
CA SER A 411 -9.12 18.13 -5.02
C SER A 411 -9.83 16.83 -4.70
N LEU A 412 -9.78 16.39 -3.44
CA LEU A 412 -10.32 15.14 -2.94
C LEU A 412 -11.03 15.34 -1.60
N VAL A 413 -12.31 14.98 -1.57
CA VAL A 413 -13.14 15.01 -0.36
C VAL A 413 -13.74 13.64 -0.10
N VAL A 414 -13.59 13.14 1.13
CA VAL A 414 -14.19 11.88 1.61
C VAL A 414 -15.09 12.18 2.80
N GLU A 415 -16.39 12.16 2.57
CA GLU A 415 -17.43 12.34 3.58
C GLU A 415 -17.86 10.98 4.14
N VAL A 416 -17.80 10.80 5.47
CA VAL A 416 -18.30 9.59 6.12
C VAL A 416 -19.78 9.78 6.42
N VAL A 417 -20.64 9.05 5.70
CA VAL A 417 -22.10 9.19 5.79
C VAL A 417 -22.65 8.42 6.99
N SER A 418 -22.19 7.18 7.17
CA SER A 418 -22.68 6.29 8.23
C SER A 418 -21.55 5.38 8.73
N VAL A 419 -21.65 4.94 9.98
CA VAL A 419 -20.75 3.94 10.56
C VAL A 419 -21.59 2.92 11.31
N GLY A 420 -21.48 1.66 10.90
CA GLY A 420 -22.06 0.50 11.55
C GLY A 420 -21.02 -0.37 12.25
N GLU A 421 -21.45 -1.54 12.71
CA GLU A 421 -20.60 -2.49 13.43
C GLU A 421 -19.53 -3.14 12.52
N ASN A 422 -19.89 -3.41 11.26
CA ASN A 422 -19.04 -4.14 10.31
C ASN A 422 -18.81 -3.40 8.99
N SER A 423 -19.35 -2.18 8.85
CA SER A 423 -19.24 -1.39 7.63
C SER A 423 -19.40 0.11 7.89
N ALA A 424 -18.97 0.93 6.93
CA ALA A 424 -19.23 2.36 6.89
C ALA A 424 -19.59 2.80 5.46
N ASP A 425 -20.51 3.75 5.35
CA ASP A 425 -20.84 4.38 4.06
C ASP A 425 -20.02 5.66 3.90
N VAL A 426 -19.38 5.81 2.74
CA VAL A 426 -18.57 6.98 2.39
C VAL A 426 -19.02 7.56 1.06
N LYS A 427 -18.88 8.88 0.93
CA LYS A 427 -19.04 9.60 -0.31
C LYS A 427 -17.73 10.28 -0.68
N VAL A 428 -17.19 9.90 -1.82
CA VAL A 428 -15.99 10.48 -2.42
C VAL A 428 -16.41 11.52 -3.44
N ARG A 429 -15.78 12.69 -3.42
CA ARG A 429 -15.92 13.72 -4.45
C ARG A 429 -14.53 14.17 -4.90
N GLY A 430 -14.28 14.08 -6.20
CA GLY A 430 -13.16 14.79 -6.83
C GLY A 430 -13.56 16.24 -7.12
N VAL A 431 -12.58 17.12 -7.32
CA VAL A 431 -12.86 18.49 -7.74
C VAL A 431 -13.45 18.50 -9.16
N PRO A 432 -14.64 19.10 -9.35
CA PRO A 432 -15.24 19.26 -10.67
C PRO A 432 -14.30 19.98 -11.63
N LEU A 433 -14.25 19.55 -12.89
CA LEU A 433 -13.41 20.18 -13.94
C LEU A 433 -13.80 21.64 -14.22
N ASP A 434 -14.99 22.06 -13.80
CA ASP A 434 -15.51 23.42 -13.91
C ASP A 434 -15.34 24.23 -12.61
N SER A 435 -14.59 23.72 -11.63
CA SER A 435 -14.33 24.44 -10.39
C SER A 435 -13.51 25.72 -10.62
N GLU A 436 -13.69 26.71 -9.74
CA GLU A 436 -12.90 27.95 -9.77
C GLU A 436 -11.40 27.69 -9.70
N GLU A 437 -10.98 26.61 -9.03
CA GLU A 437 -9.59 26.18 -8.92
C GLU A 437 -9.02 25.68 -10.26
N VAL A 438 -9.71 24.75 -10.93
CA VAL A 438 -9.31 24.25 -12.26
C VAL A 438 -9.33 25.40 -13.28
N LEU A 439 -10.35 26.26 -13.20
CA LEU A 439 -10.44 27.45 -14.04
C LEU A 439 -9.32 28.47 -13.76
N ALA A 440 -8.87 28.62 -12.51
CA ALA A 440 -7.73 29.47 -12.16
C ALA A 440 -6.40 28.92 -12.72
N HIS A 441 -6.20 27.60 -12.69
CA HIS A 441 -5.06 26.97 -13.36
C HIS A 441 -5.07 27.18 -14.87
N LEU A 442 -6.23 27.02 -15.52
CA LEU A 442 -6.39 27.34 -16.94
C LEU A 442 -6.15 28.83 -17.23
N ALA A 443 -6.66 29.72 -16.38
CA ALA A 443 -6.51 31.17 -16.52
C ALA A 443 -5.05 31.64 -16.33
N SER A 444 -4.25 30.92 -15.54
CA SER A 444 -2.81 31.16 -15.38
C SER A 444 -1.95 30.59 -16.51
N GLY A 445 -2.55 29.98 -17.53
CA GLY A 445 -1.88 29.51 -18.74
C GLY A 445 -1.47 28.04 -18.74
N HIS A 446 -1.88 27.26 -17.74
CA HIS A 446 -1.69 25.81 -17.76
C HIS A 446 -2.61 25.17 -18.80
N GLN A 447 -2.16 24.07 -19.42
CA GLN A 447 -2.91 23.33 -20.43
C GLN A 447 -3.21 21.92 -19.93
N VAL A 448 -4.39 21.41 -20.29
CA VAL A 448 -4.78 20.03 -20.01
C VAL A 448 -3.97 19.11 -20.90
N GLU A 449 -3.10 18.28 -20.31
CA GLU A 449 -2.30 17.31 -21.05
C GLU A 449 -3.09 16.03 -21.38
N LYS A 450 -3.94 15.57 -20.46
CA LYS A 450 -4.76 14.36 -20.60
C LYS A 450 -6.12 14.59 -20.00
N LEU A 451 -7.18 14.16 -20.69
CA LEU A 451 -8.57 14.32 -20.27
C LEU A 451 -9.32 12.98 -20.37
N ALA A 452 -9.87 12.54 -19.25
CA ALA A 452 -10.76 11.37 -19.24
C ALA A 452 -12.14 11.81 -19.75
N LEU A 453 -12.68 11.08 -20.72
CA LEU A 453 -13.96 11.35 -21.35
C LEU A 453 -14.82 10.10 -21.36
N GLU A 454 -16.12 10.30 -21.22
CA GLU A 454 -17.14 9.29 -21.48
C GLU A 454 -18.00 9.73 -22.66
N TRP A 455 -18.22 8.82 -23.61
CA TRP A 455 -19.02 9.05 -24.79
C TRP A 455 -20.28 8.18 -24.76
N GLY A 456 -21.43 8.85 -24.69
CA GLY A 456 -22.76 8.26 -24.86
C GLY A 456 -23.13 7.14 -23.88
N ALA A 457 -22.48 7.07 -22.70
CA ALA A 457 -22.57 5.94 -21.76
C ALA A 457 -22.19 4.57 -22.38
N ARG A 458 -21.42 4.60 -23.48
CA ARG A 458 -21.00 3.41 -24.24
C ARG A 458 -19.49 3.18 -24.15
N VAL A 459 -18.70 4.26 -24.13
CA VAL A 459 -17.24 4.19 -24.17
C VAL A 459 -16.64 5.19 -23.18
N ALA A 460 -15.70 4.74 -22.37
CA ALA A 460 -14.79 5.60 -21.61
C ALA A 460 -13.39 5.53 -22.23
N ALA A 461 -12.72 6.68 -22.36
CA ALA A 461 -11.36 6.77 -22.88
C ALA A 461 -10.59 7.94 -22.25
N LEU A 462 -9.26 7.88 -22.31
CA LEU A 462 -8.37 8.99 -21.99
C LEU A 462 -7.88 9.62 -23.30
N VAL A 463 -8.18 10.88 -23.52
CA VAL A 463 -7.66 11.68 -24.64
C VAL A 463 -6.38 12.36 -24.18
N ASP A 464 -5.29 12.14 -24.91
CA ASP A 464 -3.98 12.76 -24.67
C ASP A 464 -3.82 14.03 -25.53
N LYS A 465 -2.79 14.84 -25.27
CA LYS A 465 -2.57 16.12 -25.98
C LYS A 465 -2.28 15.96 -27.49
N ASP A 466 -1.84 14.77 -27.89
CA ASP A 466 -1.62 14.38 -29.29
C ASP A 466 -2.89 13.78 -29.94
N LEU A 467 -4.04 13.88 -29.26
CA LEU A 467 -5.32 13.30 -29.63
C LEU A 467 -5.32 11.76 -29.68
N SER A 468 -4.31 11.10 -29.08
CA SER A 468 -4.33 9.65 -28.92
C SER A 468 -5.40 9.24 -27.90
N LEU A 469 -6.19 8.22 -28.26
CA LEU A 469 -7.12 7.56 -27.35
C LEU A 469 -6.42 6.43 -26.63
N ARG A 470 -6.37 6.51 -25.29
CA ARG A 470 -5.82 5.48 -24.41
C ARG A 470 -6.92 4.90 -23.53
N ARG A 471 -6.73 3.66 -23.08
CA ARG A 471 -7.62 3.00 -22.10
C ARG A 471 -9.09 2.94 -22.52
N LEU A 472 -9.34 2.64 -23.80
CA LEU A 472 -10.69 2.41 -24.31
C LEU A 472 -11.38 1.30 -23.51
N LYS A 473 -12.50 1.65 -22.87
CA LYS A 473 -13.35 0.73 -22.12
C LYS A 473 -14.78 0.84 -22.62
N PHE A 474 -15.32 -0.26 -23.10
CA PHE A 474 -16.72 -0.39 -23.50
C PHE A 474 -17.59 -0.71 -22.29
N SER A 475 -18.83 -0.21 -22.28
CA SER A 475 -19.80 -0.53 -21.23
C SER A 475 -20.20 -2.00 -21.28
N ASP A 476 -20.64 -2.54 -20.15
CA ASP A 476 -21.02 -3.95 -20.05
C ASP A 476 -22.18 -4.28 -21.00
N ALA A 477 -23.12 -3.35 -21.19
CA ALA A 477 -24.21 -3.47 -22.17
C ALA A 477 -23.73 -3.67 -23.62
N ILE A 478 -22.59 -3.08 -24.01
CA ILE A 478 -21.98 -3.31 -25.33
C ILE A 478 -21.27 -4.66 -25.38
N ARG A 479 -20.59 -5.04 -24.29
CA ARG A 479 -19.84 -6.30 -24.22
C ARG A 479 -20.73 -7.53 -24.20
N GLU A 480 -21.92 -7.39 -23.63
CA GLU A 480 -22.92 -8.45 -23.48
C GLU A 480 -23.93 -8.48 -24.64
N ALA A 481 -23.83 -7.55 -25.60
CA ALA A 481 -24.83 -7.34 -26.64
C ALA A 481 -25.10 -8.58 -27.51
N ASN A 482 -24.10 -9.44 -27.70
CA ASN A 482 -24.17 -10.63 -28.54
C ASN A 482 -23.92 -11.93 -27.74
N ASP A 483 -24.09 -11.91 -26.42
CA ASP A 483 -23.84 -13.09 -25.57
C ASP A 483 -24.80 -14.26 -25.87
N GLU A 484 -25.93 -14.00 -26.52
CA GLU A 484 -26.88 -15.00 -26.99
C GLU A 484 -26.36 -15.83 -28.20
N LEU A 485 -25.32 -15.38 -28.89
CA LEU A 485 -24.67 -16.09 -30.00
C LEU A 485 -23.63 -17.12 -29.51
N VAL A 486 -24.04 -17.99 -28.57
CA VAL A 486 -23.14 -18.95 -27.92
C VAL A 486 -22.69 -20.08 -28.87
N GLU A 487 -23.55 -20.48 -29.81
CA GLU A 487 -23.32 -21.67 -30.65
C GLU A 487 -22.46 -21.41 -31.90
N ASP A 488 -22.25 -20.14 -32.27
CA ASP A 488 -21.43 -19.74 -33.42
C ASP A 488 -20.43 -18.63 -33.03
N PRO A 489 -19.22 -19.02 -32.58
CA PRO A 489 -18.18 -18.07 -32.18
C PRO A 489 -17.72 -17.12 -33.29
N LEU A 490 -17.83 -17.52 -34.57
CA LEU A 490 -17.45 -16.67 -35.70
C LEU A 490 -18.52 -15.62 -35.96
N ALA A 491 -19.80 -16.01 -35.94
CA ALA A 491 -20.90 -15.06 -36.05
C ALA A 491 -20.93 -14.05 -34.89
N ARG A 492 -20.60 -14.48 -33.67
CA ARG A 492 -20.46 -13.58 -32.52
C ARG A 492 -19.31 -12.58 -32.73
N ALA A 493 -18.14 -13.06 -33.17
CA ALA A 493 -17.00 -12.19 -33.43
C ALA A 493 -17.30 -11.15 -34.53
N ASP A 494 -17.98 -11.54 -35.61
CA ASP A 494 -18.40 -10.62 -36.68
C ASP A 494 -19.40 -9.58 -36.16
N ALA A 495 -20.39 -10.00 -35.36
CA ALA A 495 -21.38 -9.09 -34.76
C ALA A 495 -20.73 -8.11 -33.77
N ASP A 496 -19.83 -8.58 -32.91
CA ASP A 496 -19.06 -7.74 -31.99
C ASP A 496 -18.17 -6.74 -32.74
N PHE A 497 -17.55 -7.17 -33.85
CA PHE A 497 -16.73 -6.31 -34.68
C PHE A 497 -17.56 -5.20 -35.36
N LEU A 498 -18.76 -5.51 -35.86
CA LEU A 498 -19.65 -4.51 -36.45
C LEU A 498 -20.07 -3.44 -35.43
N ILE A 499 -20.45 -3.86 -34.22
CA ILE A 499 -20.81 -2.94 -33.12
C ILE A 499 -19.60 -2.06 -32.75
N LEU A 500 -18.41 -2.65 -32.66
CA LEU A 500 -17.17 -1.92 -32.40
C LEU A 500 -16.91 -0.85 -33.47
N CYS A 501 -17.03 -1.21 -34.76
CA CYS A 501 -16.85 -0.28 -35.87
C CYS A 501 -17.83 0.90 -35.82
N GLU A 502 -19.11 0.64 -35.55
CA GLU A 502 -20.13 1.69 -35.43
C GLU A 502 -19.79 2.66 -34.29
N ILE A 503 -19.44 2.14 -33.12
CA ILE A 503 -19.09 2.93 -31.94
C ILE A 503 -17.84 3.77 -32.19
N LEU A 504 -16.78 3.19 -32.76
CA LEU A 504 -15.55 3.91 -33.04
C LEU A 504 -15.74 4.99 -34.11
N ALA A 505 -16.54 4.72 -35.14
CA ALA A 505 -16.87 5.71 -36.16
C ALA A 505 -17.64 6.91 -35.57
N GLY A 506 -18.62 6.64 -34.70
CA GLY A 506 -19.38 7.69 -34.00
C GLY A 506 -18.49 8.51 -33.06
N LEU A 507 -17.71 7.83 -32.21
CA LEU A 507 -16.76 8.46 -31.29
C LEU A 507 -15.76 9.36 -32.03
N GLN A 508 -15.18 8.86 -33.13
CA GLN A 508 -14.24 9.61 -33.95
C GLN A 508 -14.87 10.87 -34.54
N ALA A 509 -16.08 10.76 -35.12
CA ALA A 509 -16.78 11.88 -35.72
C ALA A 509 -17.08 12.98 -34.70
N ASP A 510 -17.56 12.60 -33.51
CA ASP A 510 -17.87 13.56 -32.43
C ASP A 510 -16.61 14.17 -31.82
N LEU A 511 -15.52 13.42 -31.66
CA LEU A 511 -14.25 13.95 -31.20
C LEU A 511 -13.69 14.98 -32.18
N ILE A 512 -13.65 14.67 -33.47
CA ILE A 512 -13.20 15.61 -34.51
C ILE A 512 -14.00 16.91 -34.43
N LYS A 513 -15.33 16.79 -34.33
CA LYS A 513 -16.21 17.96 -34.21
C LYS A 513 -15.95 18.76 -32.94
N ALA A 514 -15.76 18.09 -31.80
CA ALA A 514 -15.50 18.73 -30.52
C ALA A 514 -14.16 19.50 -30.49
N PHE A 515 -13.13 18.97 -31.15
CA PHE A 515 -11.80 19.61 -31.26
C PHE A 515 -11.67 20.61 -32.41
N GLY A 516 -12.78 21.02 -33.04
CA GLY A 516 -12.81 22.10 -34.03
C GLY A 516 -12.62 21.67 -35.49
N GLY A 517 -12.70 20.37 -35.78
CA GLY A 517 -12.58 19.81 -37.14
C GLY A 517 -11.16 19.35 -37.48
N ILE A 518 -11.01 18.73 -38.66
CA ILE A 518 -9.70 18.40 -39.22
C ILE A 518 -9.16 19.68 -39.88
N ALA A 519 -7.92 20.05 -39.56
CA ALA A 519 -7.24 21.14 -40.25
C ALA A 519 -7.06 20.80 -41.73
N GLU A 520 -7.57 21.66 -42.61
CA GLU A 520 -7.41 21.56 -44.08
C GLU A 520 -6.01 21.97 -44.56
#